data_AF-D4KUK6-F1
#
_entry.id   AF-D4KUK6-F1
#
_cell.length_a   1.000
_cell.length_b   1.000
_cell.length_c   1.000
_cell.angle_alpha   90.00
_cell.angle_beta   90.00
_cell.angle_gamma   90.00
#
_symmetry.space_group_name_H-M   'P 1'
#
loop_
_entity.id
_entity.type
_entity.pdbx_description
1 polymer ?
#
loop_
_entity_poly.entity_id
_entity_poly.type
_entity_poly.pdbx_seq_one_letter_code
_entity_poly.pdbx_strand_id
1 'polypeptide(L)'
;MERKGLSGSALKIIAIVTMLIDHIAATVIIRILKFGGYNDGLYQLYRVMRNIGRIAFPIFCFLLVEGFMHTRDREKYALRLGCFAAVSEIPFDLAFNGKVLEVGYQNVFFTLLLGLLTMMAYDAVMNQSRWSVWKRTALSTIAILAGMFAAEFLSTDYGALGVLCIMVFYLFRRSRIQQVVFGCLAFVWWEWAAVFAFVPIFYYNGKRGFGMKYFFYAFYPVHLLILYLIVYKMGYGSVPAI
;
A
#
# COMPACT_ATOMS: atom_id res chain seq x y z
N MET A 1 -12.92 27.55 -9.12
CA MET A 1 -12.14 27.92 -7.92
C MET A 1 -11.21 26.77 -7.59
N GLU A 2 -9.90 27.02 -7.55
CA GLU A 2 -8.95 26.00 -7.08
C GLU A 2 -9.25 25.67 -5.62
N ARG A 3 -9.49 24.39 -5.30
CA ARG A 3 -9.63 23.99 -3.90
C ARG A 3 -8.27 24.18 -3.21
N LYS A 4 -8.20 25.04 -2.20
CA LYS A 4 -7.04 25.10 -1.30
C LYS A 4 -6.90 23.73 -0.62
N GLY A 5 -5.71 23.13 -0.64
CA GLY A 5 -5.48 21.78 -0.10
C GLY A 5 -4.18 21.14 -0.57
N LEU A 6 -3.95 19.89 -0.16
CA LEU A 6 -2.76 19.10 -0.47
C LEU A 6 -2.78 18.58 -1.91
N SER A 7 -1.66 18.69 -2.62
CA SER A 7 -1.48 18.07 -3.93
C SER A 7 -1.16 16.58 -3.81
N GLY A 8 -1.26 15.85 -4.92
CA GLY A 8 -0.91 14.43 -4.99
C GLY A 8 0.55 14.19 -4.63
N SER A 9 1.46 15.07 -5.03
CA SER A 9 2.87 14.99 -4.64
C SER A 9 3.09 15.24 -3.15
N ALA A 10 2.31 16.12 -2.51
CA ALA A 10 2.37 16.32 -1.07
C ALA A 10 1.91 15.06 -0.32
N LEU A 11 0.82 14.44 -0.75
CA LEU A 11 0.38 13.15 -0.22
C LEU A 11 1.43 12.05 -0.39
N LYS A 12 2.09 11.99 -1.56
CA LYS A 12 3.18 11.04 -1.79
C LYS A 12 4.35 11.26 -0.83
N ILE A 13 4.73 12.51 -0.56
CA ILE A 13 5.79 12.81 0.41
C ILE A 13 5.40 12.29 1.79
N ILE A 14 4.18 12.59 2.26
CA ILE A 14 3.68 12.09 3.55
C ILE A 14 3.81 10.56 3.58
N ALA A 15 3.30 9.88 2.55
CA ALA A 15 3.31 8.42 2.48
C ALA A 15 4.72 7.81 2.49
N ILE A 16 5.68 8.35 1.73
CA ILE A 16 7.04 7.79 1.71
C ILE A 16 7.80 8.06 3.02
N VAL A 17 7.55 9.20 3.67
CA VAL A 17 8.19 9.52 4.96
C VAL A 17 7.64 8.60 6.04
N THR A 18 6.31 8.43 6.15
CA THR A 18 5.72 7.52 7.12
C THR A 18 6.10 6.06 6.85
N MET A 19 6.17 5.65 5.58
CA MET A 19 6.65 4.30 5.21
C MET A 19 8.12 4.07 5.59
N LEU A 20 8.99 5.06 5.42
CA LEU A 20 10.39 4.94 5.85
C LEU A 20 10.49 4.76 7.37
N ILE A 21 9.71 5.54 8.14
CA ILE A 21 9.63 5.39 9.60
C ILE A 21 9.17 3.98 9.97
N ASP A 22 8.15 3.47 9.27
CA ASP A 22 7.63 2.12 9.45
C ASP A 22 8.71 1.05 9.27
N HIS A 23 9.42 1.11 8.15
CA HIS A 23 10.40 0.09 7.80
C HIS A 23 11.66 0.19 8.67
N ILE A 24 12.07 1.37 9.14
CA ILE A 24 13.14 1.48 10.14
C ILE A 24 12.75 0.68 11.39
N ALA A 25 11.51 0.84 11.87
CA ALA A 25 11.04 0.08 13.02
C ALA A 25 10.96 -1.43 12.73
N ALA A 26 10.36 -1.78 11.59
CA ALA A 26 10.09 -3.15 11.19
C ALA A 26 11.32 -3.93 10.72
N THR A 27 12.47 -3.29 10.52
CA THR A 27 13.71 -3.96 10.08
C THR A 27 14.86 -3.78 11.06
N VAL A 28 15.09 -2.55 11.56
CA VAL A 28 16.23 -2.25 12.44
C VAL A 28 15.83 -2.45 13.90
N ILE A 29 14.82 -1.73 14.37
CA ILE A 29 14.46 -1.69 15.80
C ILE A 29 14.02 -3.07 16.30
N ILE A 30 13.20 -3.79 15.53
CA ILE A 30 12.76 -5.12 15.90
C ILE A 30 13.92 -6.11 16.05
N ARG A 31 14.97 -6.00 15.23
CA ARG A 31 16.14 -6.89 15.32
C ARG A 31 17.01 -6.55 16.52
N ILE A 32 17.17 -5.26 16.84
CA ILE A 32 17.82 -4.83 18.08
C ILE A 32 17.06 -5.41 19.29
N LEU A 33 15.73 -5.37 19.30
CA LEU A 33 14.93 -5.97 20.38
C LEU A 33 15.06 -7.50 20.46
N LYS A 34 15.09 -8.20 19.31
CA LYS A 34 15.27 -9.66 19.25
C LYS A 34 16.65 -10.10 19.75
N PHE A 35 17.72 -9.33 19.49
CA PHE A 35 19.10 -9.69 19.85
C PHE A 35 19.61 -9.10 21.16
N GLY A 36 19.28 -7.83 21.42
CA GLY A 36 19.76 -7.06 22.56
C GLY A 36 18.97 -7.29 23.85
N GLY A 37 17.91 -8.11 23.80
CA GLY A 37 17.00 -8.34 24.90
C GLY A 37 15.87 -7.31 24.98
N TYR A 38 14.82 -7.64 25.75
CA TYR A 38 13.64 -6.78 25.88
C TYR A 38 14.02 -5.45 26.55
N ASN A 39 13.74 -4.35 25.87
CA ASN A 39 13.87 -3.00 26.39
C ASN A 39 12.54 -2.27 26.18
N ASP A 40 11.91 -1.87 27.28
CA ASP A 40 10.55 -1.30 27.23
C ASP A 40 10.51 0.00 26.41
N GLY A 41 11.47 0.91 26.62
CA GLY A 41 11.53 2.18 25.88
C GLY A 41 11.68 1.97 24.37
N LEU A 42 12.54 1.01 23.97
CA LEU A 42 12.76 0.67 22.57
C LEU A 42 11.53 -0.04 21.96
N TYR A 43 10.81 -0.85 22.74
CA TYR A 43 9.56 -1.47 22.33
C TYR A 43 8.44 -0.44 22.14
N GLN A 44 8.32 0.56 23.03
CA GLN A 44 7.37 1.66 22.82
C GLN A 44 7.72 2.48 21.59
N LEU A 45 9.01 2.78 21.36
CA LEU A 45 9.48 3.46 20.15
C LEU A 45 9.09 2.67 18.90
N TYR A 46 9.35 1.35 18.88
CA TYR A 46 8.93 0.45 17.80
C TYR A 46 7.43 0.58 17.53
N ARG A 47 6.57 0.49 18.56
CA ARG A 47 5.11 0.58 18.40
C ARG A 47 4.67 1.93 17.83
N VAL A 48 5.23 3.03 18.32
CA VAL A 48 4.90 4.39 17.84
C VAL A 48 5.28 4.54 16.37
N MET A 49 6.49 4.11 16.00
CA MET A 49 6.96 4.19 14.62
C MET A 49 6.12 3.32 13.67
N ARG A 50 5.73 2.11 14.08
CA ARG A 50 4.82 1.24 13.32
C ARG A 50 3.45 1.90 13.12
N ASN A 51 2.88 2.49 14.18
CA ASN A 51 1.60 3.19 14.11
C ASN A 51 1.65 4.39 13.14
N ILE A 52 2.71 5.20 13.19
CA ILE A 52 2.95 6.28 12.21
C ILE A 52 3.03 5.71 10.80
N GLY A 53 3.72 4.57 10.65
CA GLY A 53 3.87 3.83 9.41
C GLY A 53 2.58 3.45 8.71
N ARG A 54 1.57 3.04 9.48
CA ARG A 54 0.27 2.59 8.96
C ARG A 54 -0.48 3.64 8.14
N ILE A 55 -0.12 4.91 8.30
CA ILE A 55 -0.67 6.03 7.51
C ILE A 55 -0.30 5.90 6.02
N ALA A 56 0.84 5.29 5.69
CA ALA A 56 1.36 5.25 4.32
C ALA A 56 0.41 4.50 3.37
N PHE A 57 -0.07 3.34 3.79
CA PHE A 57 -0.76 2.41 2.90
C PHE A 57 -2.11 2.96 2.37
N PRO A 58 -3.04 3.49 3.19
CA PRO A 58 -4.27 4.09 2.66
C PRO A 58 -4.00 5.27 1.71
N ILE A 59 -2.93 6.04 1.94
CA ILE A 59 -2.54 7.13 1.02
C ILE A 59 -2.10 6.55 -0.33
N PHE A 60 -1.31 5.47 -0.34
CA PHE A 60 -0.94 4.79 -1.58
C PHE A 60 -2.15 4.18 -2.30
N CYS A 61 -3.07 3.54 -1.59
CA CYS A 61 -4.33 3.03 -2.16
C CYS A 61 -5.16 4.16 -2.80
N PHE A 62 -5.31 5.28 -2.10
CA PHE A 62 -6.01 6.45 -2.62
C PHE A 62 -5.34 7.00 -3.90
N LEU A 63 -4.01 7.16 -3.88
CA LEU A 63 -3.26 7.64 -5.04
C LEU A 63 -3.23 6.64 -6.21
N LEU A 64 -3.32 5.34 -5.94
CA LEU A 64 -3.47 4.29 -6.95
C LEU A 64 -4.79 4.49 -7.72
N VAL A 65 -5.89 4.69 -7.01
CA VAL A 65 -7.22 4.97 -7.56
C VAL A 65 -7.21 6.26 -8.37
N GLU A 66 -6.65 7.35 -7.84
CA GLU A 66 -6.49 8.61 -8.58
C GLU A 66 -5.66 8.39 -9.86
N GLY A 67 -4.57 7.62 -9.78
CA GLY A 67 -3.76 7.24 -10.95
C GLY A 67 -4.56 6.47 -11.99
N PHE A 68 -5.40 5.51 -11.56
CA PHE A 68 -6.26 4.71 -12.44
C PHE A 68 -7.29 5.56 -13.18
N MET A 69 -7.90 6.53 -12.49
CA MET A 69 -8.92 7.42 -13.07
C MET A 69 -8.36 8.37 -14.13
N HIS A 70 -7.08 8.75 -14.02
CA HIS A 70 -6.44 9.71 -14.92
C HIS A 70 -5.54 9.05 -15.98
N THR A 71 -5.31 7.74 -15.90
CA THR A 71 -4.44 7.02 -16.85
C THR A 71 -5.25 6.47 -18.02
N ARG A 72 -4.82 6.82 -19.24
CA ARG A 72 -5.42 6.32 -20.48
C ARG A 72 -5.12 4.84 -20.76
N ASP A 73 -3.91 4.39 -20.45
CA ASP A 73 -3.42 3.03 -20.71
C ASP A 73 -3.22 2.28 -19.39
N ARG A 74 -4.26 1.56 -18.97
CA ARG A 74 -4.33 0.86 -17.70
C ARG A 74 -3.48 -0.41 -17.70
N GLU A 75 -3.28 -1.04 -18.85
CA GLU A 75 -2.43 -2.23 -18.99
C GLU A 75 -0.96 -1.89 -18.78
N LYS A 76 -0.45 -0.81 -19.41
CA LYS A 76 0.91 -0.33 -19.12
C LYS A 76 1.06 0.15 -17.68
N TYR A 77 -0.02 0.59 -17.04
CA TYR A 77 0.02 0.92 -15.63
C TYR A 77 0.22 -0.33 -14.77
N ALA A 78 -0.60 -1.37 -15.00
CA ALA A 78 -0.47 -2.65 -14.32
C ALA A 78 0.89 -3.32 -14.59
N LEU A 79 1.37 -3.33 -15.83
CA LEU A 79 2.67 -3.89 -16.19
C LEU A 79 3.80 -3.21 -15.41
N ARG A 80 3.83 -1.87 -15.38
CA ARG A 80 4.85 -1.14 -14.62
C ARG A 80 4.79 -1.49 -13.13
N LEU A 81 3.59 -1.54 -12.56
CA LEU A 81 3.40 -1.89 -11.16
C LEU A 81 3.88 -3.32 -10.87
N GLY A 82 3.59 -4.28 -11.75
CA GLY A 82 4.07 -5.65 -11.65
C GLY A 82 5.59 -5.78 -11.82
N CYS A 83 6.21 -5.03 -12.73
CA CYS A 83 7.67 -4.99 -12.84
C CYS A 83 8.31 -4.48 -11.54
N PHE A 84 7.75 -3.43 -10.93
CA PHE A 84 8.26 -2.93 -9.65
C PHE A 84 7.98 -3.89 -8.49
N ALA A 85 6.86 -4.62 -8.51
CA ALA A 85 6.60 -5.68 -7.54
C ALA A 85 7.68 -6.76 -7.60
N ALA A 86 7.96 -7.29 -8.80
CA ALA A 86 8.98 -8.32 -8.99
C ALA A 86 10.40 -7.83 -8.60
N VAL A 87 10.78 -6.62 -9.01
CA VAL A 87 12.10 -6.05 -8.67
C VAL A 87 12.23 -5.77 -7.17
N SER A 88 11.14 -5.37 -6.52
CA SER A 88 11.15 -5.04 -5.09
C SER A 88 11.09 -6.25 -4.18
N GLU A 89 10.80 -7.44 -4.71
CA GLU A 89 10.75 -8.68 -3.92
C GLU A 89 12.11 -9.01 -3.31
N ILE A 90 13.18 -8.90 -4.09
CA ILE A 90 14.55 -9.15 -3.62
C ILE A 90 14.93 -8.27 -2.41
N PRO A 91 14.85 -6.92 -2.47
CA PRO A 91 15.19 -6.10 -1.32
C PRO A 91 14.19 -6.25 -0.17
N PHE A 92 12.93 -6.60 -0.44
CA PHE A 92 11.93 -6.86 0.59
C PHE A 92 12.27 -8.14 1.38
N ASP A 93 12.51 -9.25 0.70
CA ASP A 93 12.88 -10.53 1.34
C ASP A 93 14.19 -10.42 2.11
N LEU A 94 15.18 -9.69 1.56
CA LEU A 94 16.42 -9.43 2.28
C LEU A 94 16.14 -8.62 3.55
N ALA A 95 15.37 -7.54 3.45
CA ALA A 95 15.09 -6.65 4.57
C ALA A 95 14.25 -7.31 5.66
N PHE A 96 13.33 -8.23 5.33
CA PHE A 96 12.38 -8.82 6.27
C PHE A 96 12.71 -10.26 6.66
N ASN A 97 13.15 -11.11 5.74
CA ASN A 97 13.44 -12.52 5.97
C ASN A 97 14.95 -12.84 6.05
N GLY A 98 15.82 -11.93 5.61
CA GLY A 98 17.26 -12.18 5.51
C GLY A 98 17.65 -13.15 4.39
N LYS A 99 16.69 -13.51 3.52
CA LYS A 99 16.87 -14.40 2.37
C LYS A 99 16.66 -13.62 1.08
N VAL A 100 17.25 -14.09 -0.02
CA VAL A 100 17.15 -13.42 -1.33
C VAL A 100 15.79 -13.64 -1.98
N LEU A 101 15.16 -14.79 -1.75
CA LEU A 101 13.85 -15.17 -2.28
C LEU A 101 13.09 -15.98 -1.23
N GLU A 102 11.94 -15.47 -0.78
CA GLU A 102 11.03 -16.12 0.15
C GLU A 102 9.60 -16.00 -0.38
N VAL A 103 9.04 -17.12 -0.83
CA VAL A 103 7.73 -17.12 -1.53
C VAL A 103 6.55 -17.03 -0.54
N GLY A 104 6.82 -17.13 0.77
CA GLY A 104 5.78 -17.16 1.80
C GLY A 104 5.13 -15.81 2.11
N TYR A 105 5.75 -14.67 1.78
CA TYR A 105 5.21 -13.35 2.10
C TYR A 105 5.62 -12.33 1.04
N GLN A 106 4.64 -11.71 0.38
CA GLN A 106 4.87 -10.90 -0.82
C GLN A 106 4.74 -9.41 -0.53
N ASN A 107 5.56 -8.58 -1.19
CA ASN A 107 5.59 -7.14 -0.92
C ASN A 107 4.30 -6.38 -1.28
N VAL A 108 4.17 -5.15 -0.76
CA VAL A 108 2.98 -4.29 -0.90
C VAL A 108 2.58 -3.98 -2.34
N PHE A 109 3.52 -3.97 -3.30
CA PHE A 109 3.18 -3.71 -4.70
C PHE A 109 2.33 -4.84 -5.30
N PHE A 110 2.44 -6.08 -4.82
CA PHE A 110 1.54 -7.16 -5.24
C PHE A 110 0.11 -6.88 -4.78
N THR A 111 -0.11 -6.42 -3.55
CA THR A 111 -1.45 -6.02 -3.10
C THR A 111 -2.01 -4.88 -3.96
N LEU A 112 -1.20 -3.86 -4.26
CA LEU A 112 -1.60 -2.74 -5.12
C LEU A 112 -1.91 -3.20 -6.55
N LEU A 113 -1.13 -4.15 -7.09
CA LEU A 113 -1.35 -4.73 -8.41
C LEU A 113 -2.66 -5.49 -8.46
N LEU A 114 -2.93 -6.35 -7.48
CA LEU A 114 -4.18 -7.10 -7.40
C LEU A 114 -5.37 -6.15 -7.28
N GLY A 115 -5.30 -5.12 -6.42
CA GLY A 115 -6.35 -4.11 -6.35
C GLY A 115 -6.56 -3.34 -7.65
N LEU A 116 -5.48 -3.03 -8.39
CA LEU A 116 -5.57 -2.42 -9.73
C LEU A 116 -6.27 -3.34 -10.73
N LEU A 117 -5.89 -4.63 -10.76
CA LEU A 117 -6.52 -5.63 -11.62
C LEU A 117 -7.99 -5.85 -11.24
N THR A 118 -8.33 -5.83 -9.95
CA THR A 118 -9.73 -5.89 -9.48
C THR A 118 -10.53 -4.68 -9.97
N MET A 119 -9.98 -3.46 -9.91
CA MET A 119 -10.64 -2.28 -10.49
C MET A 119 -10.82 -2.41 -12.01
N MET A 120 -9.82 -2.94 -12.73
CA MET A 120 -9.92 -3.19 -14.17
C MET A 120 -11.03 -4.20 -14.49
N ALA A 121 -11.11 -5.30 -13.75
CA ALA A 121 -12.15 -6.31 -13.91
C ALA A 121 -13.55 -5.75 -13.57
N TYR A 122 -13.68 -5.00 -12.48
CA TYR A 122 -14.91 -4.33 -12.10
C TYR A 122 -15.40 -3.39 -13.21
N ASP A 123 -14.52 -2.56 -13.77
CA ASP A 123 -14.86 -1.66 -14.88
C ASP A 123 -15.24 -2.41 -16.15
N ALA A 124 -14.51 -3.49 -16.48
CA ALA A 124 -14.81 -4.31 -17.64
C ALA A 124 -16.22 -4.91 -17.57
N VAL A 125 -16.65 -5.37 -16.38
CA VAL A 125 -18.00 -5.89 -16.15
C VAL A 125 -19.03 -4.76 -16.15
N MET A 126 -18.77 -3.63 -15.48
CA MET A 126 -19.71 -2.51 -15.41
C MET A 126 -19.92 -1.80 -16.75
N ASN A 127 -18.97 -1.85 -17.67
CA ASN A 127 -19.13 -1.19 -18.97
C ASN A 127 -19.93 -2.02 -19.99
N GLN A 128 -20.34 -3.25 -19.65
CA GLN A 128 -21.19 -4.08 -20.50
C GLN A 128 -22.66 -3.65 -20.43
N SER A 129 -23.04 -2.67 -21.26
CA SER A 129 -24.42 -2.13 -21.30
C SER A 129 -25.48 -3.16 -21.67
N ARG A 130 -25.11 -4.24 -22.36
CA ARG A 130 -26.02 -5.34 -22.77
C ARG A 130 -26.43 -6.26 -21.62
N TRP A 131 -25.71 -6.26 -20.51
CA TRP A 131 -25.99 -7.13 -19.38
C TRP A 131 -26.98 -6.50 -18.42
N SER A 132 -27.90 -7.30 -17.87
CA SER A 132 -28.83 -6.82 -16.86
C SER A 132 -28.07 -6.34 -15.62
N VAL A 133 -28.67 -5.38 -14.90
CA VAL A 133 -28.08 -4.79 -13.68
C VAL A 133 -27.71 -5.88 -12.67
N TRP A 134 -28.57 -6.89 -12.47
CA TRP A 134 -28.29 -8.02 -11.58
C TRP A 134 -27.06 -8.84 -12.00
N LYS A 135 -26.94 -9.19 -13.28
CA LYS A 135 -25.77 -9.93 -13.80
C LYS A 135 -24.49 -9.14 -13.61
N ARG A 136 -24.54 -7.84 -13.92
CA ARG A 136 -23.44 -6.90 -13.72
C ARG A 136 -23.01 -6.84 -12.26
N THR A 137 -23.94 -6.57 -11.35
CA THR A 137 -23.67 -6.48 -9.92
C THR A 137 -23.08 -7.79 -9.40
N ALA A 138 -23.69 -8.93 -9.70
CA ALA A 138 -23.20 -10.24 -9.26
C ALA A 138 -21.76 -10.51 -9.72
N LEU A 139 -21.46 -10.34 -11.01
CA LEU A 139 -20.12 -10.57 -11.54
C LEU A 139 -19.09 -9.58 -10.99
N SER A 140 -19.49 -8.34 -10.72
CA SER A 140 -18.59 -7.35 -10.12
C SER A 140 -18.26 -7.66 -8.66
N THR A 141 -19.23 -8.16 -7.89
CA THR A 141 -19.00 -8.66 -6.53
C THR A 141 -18.08 -9.86 -6.56
N ILE A 142 -18.27 -10.80 -7.49
CA ILE A 142 -17.38 -11.96 -7.67
C ILE A 142 -15.96 -11.48 -8.01
N ALA A 143 -15.79 -10.50 -8.89
CA ALA A 143 -14.48 -9.95 -9.23
C ALA A 143 -13.77 -9.35 -8.00
N ILE A 144 -14.50 -8.64 -7.14
CA ILE A 144 -13.97 -8.09 -5.88
C ILE A 144 -13.55 -9.22 -4.94
N LEU A 145 -14.42 -10.20 -4.71
CA LEU A 145 -14.13 -11.33 -3.84
C LEU A 145 -12.96 -12.17 -4.36
N ALA A 146 -12.85 -12.37 -5.67
CA ALA A 146 -11.72 -13.07 -6.30
C ALA A 146 -10.42 -12.29 -6.12
N GLY A 147 -10.43 -10.96 -6.27
CA GLY A 147 -9.26 -10.12 -6.00
C GLY A 147 -8.81 -10.17 -4.55
N MET A 148 -9.77 -10.10 -3.61
CA MET A 148 -9.51 -10.25 -2.18
C MET A 148 -8.93 -11.62 -1.85
N PHE A 149 -9.54 -12.68 -2.36
CA PHE A 149 -9.07 -14.06 -2.18
C PHE A 149 -7.66 -14.24 -2.75
N ALA A 150 -7.39 -13.74 -3.97
CA ALA A 150 -6.07 -13.83 -4.58
C ALA A 150 -4.99 -13.11 -3.73
N ALA A 151 -5.31 -11.94 -3.15
CA ALA A 151 -4.37 -11.20 -2.32
C ALA A 151 -4.05 -11.91 -1.00
N GLU A 152 -5.02 -12.61 -0.43
CA GLU A 152 -4.84 -13.44 0.76
C GLU A 152 -4.09 -14.74 0.45
N PHE A 153 -4.49 -15.42 -0.62
CA PHE A 153 -3.90 -16.69 -1.07
C PHE A 153 -2.42 -16.52 -1.45
N LEU A 154 -2.06 -15.38 -2.04
CA LEU A 154 -0.68 -15.04 -2.36
C LEU A 154 0.08 -14.41 -1.18
N SER A 155 -0.53 -14.33 0.02
CA SER A 155 0.08 -13.81 1.24
C SER A 155 0.75 -12.44 1.04
N THR A 156 0.06 -11.53 0.36
CA THR A 156 0.54 -10.18 0.11
C THR A 156 0.44 -9.30 1.37
N ASP A 157 1.32 -8.31 1.52
CA ASP A 157 1.51 -7.49 2.73
C ASP A 157 0.22 -6.98 3.43
N TYR A 158 -0.81 -6.60 2.66
CA TYR A 158 -2.11 -6.16 3.20
C TYR A 158 -3.29 -7.08 2.84
N GLY A 159 -3.03 -8.18 2.12
CA GLY A 159 -4.00 -9.23 1.82
C GLY A 159 -5.35 -8.74 1.27
N ALA A 160 -6.41 -9.44 1.66
CA ALA A 160 -7.78 -9.13 1.25
C ALA A 160 -8.23 -7.72 1.62
N LEU A 161 -7.84 -7.23 2.80
CA LEU A 161 -8.23 -5.91 3.31
C LEU A 161 -7.58 -4.76 2.53
N GLY A 162 -6.38 -4.98 2.00
CA GLY A 162 -5.74 -4.04 1.08
C GLY A 162 -6.51 -3.86 -0.22
N VAL A 163 -6.95 -4.97 -0.84
CA VAL A 163 -7.80 -4.92 -2.03
C VAL A 163 -9.15 -4.27 -1.73
N LEU A 164 -9.75 -4.60 -0.60
CA LEU A 164 -11.00 -3.98 -0.16
C LEU A 164 -10.86 -2.47 0.01
N CYS A 165 -9.78 -2.00 0.63
CA CYS A 165 -9.47 -0.57 0.78
C CYS A 165 -9.43 0.15 -0.59
N ILE A 166 -8.72 -0.43 -1.57
CA ILE A 166 -8.62 0.11 -2.92
C ILE A 166 -10.02 0.19 -3.56
N MET A 167 -10.82 -0.87 -3.41
CA MET A 167 -12.19 -0.90 -3.94
C MET A 167 -13.11 0.11 -3.25
N VAL A 168 -12.98 0.34 -1.94
CA VAL A 168 -13.73 1.39 -1.23
C VAL A 168 -13.38 2.76 -1.80
N PHE A 169 -12.10 3.09 -1.96
CA PHE A 169 -11.70 4.35 -2.60
C PHE A 169 -12.23 4.47 -4.03
N TYR A 170 -12.24 3.37 -4.78
CA TYR A 170 -12.71 3.34 -6.15
C TYR A 170 -14.23 3.51 -6.26
N LEU A 171 -15.02 2.75 -5.50
CA LEU A 171 -16.48 2.78 -5.56
C LEU A 171 -17.02 4.15 -5.13
N PHE A 172 -16.45 4.73 -4.08
CA PHE A 172 -16.86 6.04 -3.55
C PHE A 172 -16.11 7.22 -4.16
N ARG A 173 -15.38 7.04 -5.28
CA ARG A 173 -14.56 8.08 -5.94
C ARG A 173 -15.27 9.39 -6.27
N ARG A 174 -16.61 9.39 -6.34
CA ARG A 174 -17.42 10.59 -6.59
C ARG A 174 -17.63 11.46 -5.34
N SER A 175 -17.44 10.92 -4.14
CA SER A 175 -17.65 11.63 -2.87
C SER A 175 -16.49 11.42 -1.91
N ARG A 176 -15.73 12.49 -1.65
CA ARG A 176 -14.60 12.47 -0.71
C ARG A 176 -15.01 12.07 0.70
N ILE A 177 -16.18 12.52 1.16
CA ILE A 177 -16.71 12.19 2.48
C ILE A 177 -16.96 10.69 2.59
N GLN A 178 -17.57 10.08 1.56
CA GLN A 178 -17.81 8.63 1.55
C GLN A 178 -16.49 7.83 1.51
N GLN A 179 -15.51 8.26 0.71
CA GLN A 179 -14.17 7.64 0.73
C GLN A 179 -13.55 7.65 2.13
N VAL A 180 -13.66 8.77 2.86
CA VAL A 180 -13.16 8.88 4.23
C VAL A 180 -13.97 8.01 5.18
N VAL A 181 -15.30 8.11 5.20
CA VAL A 181 -16.14 7.37 6.16
C VAL A 181 -16.00 5.86 5.97
N PHE A 182 -16.19 5.34 4.76
CA PHE A 182 -16.09 3.90 4.50
C PHE A 182 -14.65 3.40 4.59
N GLY A 183 -13.66 4.24 4.27
CA GLY A 183 -12.26 3.92 4.47
C GLY A 183 -11.90 3.79 5.95
N CYS A 184 -12.33 4.74 6.80
CA CYS A 184 -12.14 4.65 8.25
C CYS A 184 -12.79 3.37 8.81
N LEU A 185 -14.02 3.05 8.38
CA LEU A 185 -14.71 1.83 8.80
C LEU A 185 -13.96 0.55 8.39
N ALA A 186 -13.29 0.54 7.24
CA ALA A 186 -12.52 -0.61 6.80
C ALA A 186 -11.25 -0.86 7.66
N PHE A 187 -10.61 0.21 8.17
CA PHE A 187 -9.35 0.08 8.92
C PHE A 187 -9.50 0.11 10.44
N VAL A 188 -10.54 0.72 10.99
CA VAL A 188 -10.65 0.95 12.45
C VAL A 188 -10.56 -0.34 13.27
N TRP A 189 -11.01 -1.46 12.71
CA TRP A 189 -11.03 -2.77 13.37
C TRP A 189 -9.72 -3.55 13.27
N TRP A 190 -8.85 -3.19 12.32
CA TRP A 190 -7.63 -3.95 12.03
C TRP A 190 -6.37 -3.13 12.32
N GLU A 191 -6.29 -1.92 11.77
CA GLU A 191 -5.13 -1.03 11.85
C GLU A 191 -5.63 0.37 12.16
N TRP A 192 -6.05 0.60 13.42
CA TRP A 192 -6.65 1.87 13.87
C TRP A 192 -5.79 3.10 13.53
N ALA A 193 -4.46 2.97 13.54
CA ALA A 193 -3.55 4.06 13.23
C ALA A 193 -3.60 4.47 11.74
N ALA A 194 -4.00 3.57 10.84
CA ALA A 194 -4.22 3.87 9.42
C ALA A 194 -5.36 4.90 9.23
N VAL A 195 -6.26 5.05 10.20
CA VAL A 195 -7.37 6.03 10.16
C VAL A 195 -6.84 7.47 10.05
N PHE A 196 -5.63 7.76 10.57
CA PHE A 196 -5.05 9.10 10.44
C PHE A 196 -4.69 9.48 9.00
N ALA A 197 -4.54 8.51 8.09
CA ALA A 197 -4.34 8.76 6.67
C ALA A 197 -5.51 9.49 6.01
N PHE A 198 -6.72 9.34 6.54
CA PHE A 198 -7.90 9.97 5.94
C PHE A 198 -7.95 11.48 6.14
N VAL A 199 -7.22 12.03 7.12
CA VAL A 199 -7.10 13.49 7.31
C VAL A 199 -6.41 14.15 6.11
N PRO A 200 -5.16 13.80 5.72
CA PRO A 200 -4.54 14.40 4.54
C PRO A 200 -5.29 14.03 3.25
N ILE A 201 -5.88 12.84 3.14
CA ILE A 201 -6.71 12.46 1.99
C ILE A 201 -7.94 13.38 1.87
N PHE A 202 -8.59 13.75 2.97
CA PHE A 202 -9.74 14.66 2.96
C PHE A 202 -9.39 16.02 2.35
N TYR A 203 -8.20 16.55 2.67
CA TYR A 203 -7.70 17.84 2.18
C TYR A 203 -7.05 17.78 0.79
N TYR A 204 -7.11 16.66 0.09
CA TYR A 204 -6.59 16.55 -1.28
C TYR A 204 -7.34 17.49 -2.24
N ASN A 205 -6.58 18.27 -3.01
CA ASN A 205 -7.12 19.31 -3.89
C ASN A 205 -7.42 18.86 -5.33
N GLY A 206 -7.22 17.58 -5.67
CA GLY A 206 -7.43 17.05 -7.03
C GLY A 206 -6.28 17.30 -8.00
N LYS A 207 -5.23 18.04 -7.60
CA LYS A 207 -4.07 18.33 -8.46
C LYS A 207 -2.99 17.28 -8.25
N ARG A 208 -2.36 16.85 -9.36
CA ARG A 208 -1.23 15.93 -9.33
C ARG A 208 -0.03 16.46 -8.54
N GLY A 209 0.27 17.76 -8.63
CA GLY A 209 1.51 18.35 -8.09
C GLY A 209 2.72 18.13 -9.01
N PHE A 210 3.93 18.27 -8.46
CA PHE A 210 5.19 18.10 -9.21
C PHE A 210 5.46 16.63 -9.60
N GLY A 211 6.15 16.42 -10.72
CA GLY A 211 6.37 15.08 -11.29
C GLY A 211 7.77 14.50 -11.02
N MET A 212 7.92 13.68 -9.97
CA MET A 212 9.14 12.88 -9.74
C MET A 212 8.86 11.37 -9.82
N LYS A 213 8.34 10.92 -10.98
CA LYS A 213 7.82 9.56 -11.14
C LYS A 213 8.84 8.48 -10.77
N TYR A 214 10.04 8.52 -11.35
CA TYR A 214 11.06 7.49 -11.14
C TYR A 214 11.60 7.46 -9.71
N PHE A 215 11.74 8.62 -9.06
CA PHE A 215 12.13 8.71 -7.66
C PHE A 215 11.14 7.95 -6.76
N PHE A 216 9.84 8.20 -6.89
CA PHE A 216 8.84 7.55 -6.04
C PHE A 216 8.78 6.03 -6.25
N TYR A 217 9.04 5.55 -7.46
CA TYR A 217 9.12 4.11 -7.73
C TYR A 217 10.40 3.49 -7.17
N ALA A 218 11.55 4.14 -7.38
CA ALA A 218 12.84 3.63 -6.90
C ALA A 218 12.97 3.71 -5.38
N PHE A 219 12.28 4.65 -4.73
CA PHE A 219 12.35 4.84 -3.29
C PHE A 219 12.12 3.54 -2.54
N TYR A 220 11.06 2.79 -2.87
CA TYR A 220 10.69 1.56 -2.16
C TYR A 220 11.80 0.48 -2.13
N PRO A 221 12.25 -0.08 -3.26
CA PRO A 221 13.31 -1.09 -3.25
C PRO A 221 14.65 -0.54 -2.72
N VAL A 222 14.99 0.71 -3.01
CA VAL A 222 16.27 1.30 -2.61
C VAL A 222 16.38 1.48 -1.10
N HIS A 223 15.37 2.05 -0.44
CA HIS A 223 15.46 2.26 0.99
C HIS A 223 15.40 0.95 1.77
N LEU A 224 14.65 -0.06 1.32
CA LEU A 224 14.68 -1.40 1.90
C LEU A 224 16.06 -2.04 1.80
N LEU A 225 16.72 -1.93 0.64
CA LEU A 225 18.09 -2.40 0.47
C LEU A 225 19.07 -1.67 1.40
N ILE A 226 18.94 -0.35 1.54
CA ILE A 226 19.76 0.44 2.47
C ILE A 226 19.55 -0.04 3.92
N LEU A 227 18.30 -0.24 4.34
CA LEU A 227 17.99 -0.74 5.69
C LEU A 227 18.56 -2.14 5.92
N TYR A 228 18.45 -3.04 4.94
CA TYR A 228 19.09 -4.35 5.00
C TYR A 228 20.61 -4.24 5.17
N LEU A 229 21.28 -3.38 4.39
CA LEU A 229 22.74 -3.19 4.49
C LEU A 229 23.17 -2.65 5.87
N ILE A 230 22.36 -1.78 6.47
CA ILE A 230 22.58 -1.28 7.84
C ILE A 230 22.52 -2.45 8.82
N VAL A 231 21.44 -3.21 8.78
CA VAL A 231 21.22 -4.38 9.66
C VAL A 231 22.31 -5.44 9.48
N TYR A 232 22.71 -5.70 8.23
CA TYR A 232 23.79 -6.63 7.90
C TYR A 232 25.11 -6.19 8.53
N LYS A 233 25.48 -4.90 8.40
CA LYS A 233 26.68 -4.34 9.04
C LYS A 233 26.63 -4.37 10.56
N MET A 234 25.45 -4.30 11.16
CA MET A 234 25.25 -4.44 12.61
C MET A 234 25.40 -5.90 13.09
N GLY A 235 25.57 -6.87 12.19
CA GLY A 235 25.66 -8.30 12.52
C GLY A 235 24.30 -9.00 12.65
N TYR A 236 23.21 -8.35 12.28
CA TYR A 236 21.83 -8.87 12.39
C TYR A 236 21.24 -9.31 11.04
N GLY A 237 22.04 -9.36 9.97
CA GLY A 237 21.56 -9.60 8.61
C GLY A 237 20.95 -10.99 8.36
N SER A 238 21.33 -12.00 9.14
CA SER A 238 20.79 -13.36 9.08
C SER A 238 19.49 -13.54 9.88
N VAL A 239 19.05 -12.50 10.58
CA VAL A 239 17.93 -12.56 11.50
C VAL A 239 16.66 -12.16 10.76
N PRO A 240 15.64 -13.02 10.73
CA PRO A 240 14.37 -12.63 10.15
C PRO A 240 13.68 -11.61 11.07
N ALA A 241 13.29 -10.48 10.48
CA ALA A 241 12.54 -9.42 11.16
C ALA A 241 11.10 -9.85 11.44
N ILE A 242 10.49 -10.57 10.49
CA ILE A 242 9.19 -11.22 10.61
C ILE A 242 9.34 -12.71 10.94
#